data_AF-A0A831XKV4-F1
#
_entry.id   AF-A0A831XKV4-F1
#
_cell.length_a   1.000
_cell.length_b   1.000
_cell.length_c   1.000
_cell.angle_alpha   90.00
_cell.angle_beta   90.00
_cell.angle_gamma   90.00
#
_symmetry.space_group_name_H-M   'P 1'
#
loop_
_entity.id
_entity.type
_entity.pdbx_description
1 polymer ?
#
loop_
_entity_poly.entity_id
_entity_poly.type
_entity_poly.pdbx_seq_one_letter_code
_entity_poly.pdbx_strand_id
1 'polypeptide(L)'
;MASCTEVERLFQAYIDNELGHSDTVILEHHVAECPACEVLLHRHQQACAELFEGFAEVRLQVDLSARVLEHLPEMEHNAAEIRALNSSAKRSAGHERNRWYWAAQMVPAAAVVILLVLAVTIVSQWPGAPSGDPDIIGVVTQR
;
A
#
# COMPACT_ATOMS: atom_id res chain seq x y z
N MET A 1 15.43 -2.97 -0.56
CA MET A 1 15.03 -2.92 -1.97
C MET A 1 13.51 -2.89 -2.00
N ALA A 2 12.90 -2.01 -2.80
CA ALA A 2 11.45 -1.93 -2.90
C ALA A 2 10.88 -3.27 -3.41
N SER A 3 9.74 -3.69 -2.87
CA SER A 3 9.06 -4.90 -3.31
C SER A 3 8.33 -4.66 -4.64
N CYS A 4 8.12 -5.71 -5.44
CA CYS A 4 7.41 -5.58 -6.71
C CYS A 4 6.01 -4.97 -6.54
N THR A 5 5.31 -5.31 -5.45
CA THR A 5 3.97 -4.78 -5.15
C THR A 5 3.99 -3.30 -4.75
N GLU A 6 5.06 -2.82 -4.14
CA GLU A 6 5.23 -1.39 -3.88
C GLU A 6 5.50 -0.62 -5.17
N VAL A 7 6.33 -1.17 -6.07
CA VAL A 7 6.68 -0.55 -7.34
C VAL A 7 5.49 -0.52 -8.31
N GLU A 8 4.70 -1.60 -8.36
CA GLU A 8 3.49 -1.68 -9.18
C GLU A 8 2.48 -0.56 -8.85
N ARG A 9 2.37 -0.18 -7.57
CA ARG A 9 1.50 0.95 -7.15
C ARG A 9 1.95 2.30 -7.68
N LEU A 10 3.20 2.44 -8.10
CA LEU A 10 3.78 3.68 -8.61
C LEU A 10 3.63 3.81 -10.13
N PHE A 11 3.24 2.75 -10.84
CA PHE A 11 3.20 2.75 -12.31
C PHE A 11 2.27 3.80 -12.90
N GLN A 12 1.06 3.94 -12.36
CA GLN A 12 0.10 4.92 -12.88
C GLN A 12 0.64 6.36 -12.71
N ALA A 13 1.09 6.71 -11.50
CA ALA A 13 1.66 8.02 -11.24
C ALA A 13 2.94 8.29 -12.06
N TYR A 14 3.73 7.26 -12.36
CA TYR A 14 4.88 7.38 -13.24
C TYR A 14 4.46 7.67 -14.69
N ILE A 15 3.46 6.96 -15.22
CA ILE A 15 2.95 7.15 -16.59
C ILE A 15 2.31 8.53 -16.75
N ASP A 16 1.56 9.00 -15.75
CA ASP A 16 0.92 10.31 -15.74
C ASP A 16 1.90 11.45 -15.42
N ASN A 17 3.18 11.15 -15.20
CA ASN A 17 4.23 12.09 -14.82
C ASN A 17 3.92 12.88 -13.52
N GLU A 18 3.19 12.25 -12.60
CA GLU A 18 2.83 12.77 -11.27
C GLU A 18 3.74 12.23 -10.16
N LEU A 19 4.62 11.28 -10.48
CA LEU A 19 5.50 10.65 -9.50
C LEU A 19 6.59 11.62 -9.02
N GLY A 20 6.80 11.68 -7.70
CA GLY A 20 7.85 12.49 -7.11
C GLY A 20 9.25 11.98 -7.45
N HIS A 21 10.23 12.89 -7.55
CA HIS A 21 11.59 12.56 -8.01
C HIS A 21 12.27 11.41 -7.26
N SER A 22 12.08 11.30 -5.94
CA SER A 22 12.63 10.19 -5.14
C SER A 22 12.04 8.83 -5.55
N ASP A 23 10.75 8.81 -5.84
CA ASP A 23 10.01 7.58 -6.11
C ASP A 23 10.24 7.15 -7.57
N THR A 24 10.46 8.11 -8.47
CA THR A 24 10.93 7.87 -9.85
C THR A 24 12.23 7.08 -9.85
N VAL A 25 13.23 7.53 -9.08
CA VAL A 25 14.53 6.84 -9.02
C VAL A 25 14.38 5.42 -8.47
N ILE A 26 13.52 5.23 -7.46
CA ILE A 26 13.26 3.90 -6.87
C ILE A 26 12.61 2.96 -7.90
N LEU A 27 11.60 3.45 -8.63
CA LEU A 27 10.91 2.68 -9.66
C LEU A 27 11.86 2.33 -10.80
N GLU A 28 12.58 3.30 -11.36
CA GLU A 28 13.49 3.10 -12.49
C GLU A 28 14.60 2.10 -12.13
N HIS A 29 15.18 2.23 -10.94
CA HIS A 29 16.19 1.30 -10.46
C HIS A 29 15.63 -0.12 -10.31
N HIS A 30 14.43 -0.28 -9.73
CA HIS A 30 13.81 -1.60 -9.59
C HIS A 30 13.45 -2.23 -10.94
N VAL A 31 12.90 -1.44 -11.87
CA VAL A 31 12.53 -1.91 -13.21
C VAL A 31 13.77 -2.37 -13.98
N ALA A 32 14.89 -1.68 -13.86
CA ALA A 32 16.15 -2.09 -14.47
C ALA A 32 16.69 -3.44 -13.94
N GLU A 33 16.36 -3.81 -12.70
CA GLU A 33 16.80 -5.06 -12.07
C GLU A 33 15.76 -6.19 -12.13
N CYS A 34 14.49 -5.86 -12.39
CA CYS A 34 13.37 -6.80 -12.37
C CYS A 34 12.64 -6.86 -13.73
N PRO A 35 12.96 -7.84 -14.60
CA PRO A 35 12.33 -8.00 -15.90
C PRO A 35 10.81 -8.20 -15.85
N ALA A 36 10.29 -8.79 -14.77
CA ALA A 36 8.85 -8.97 -14.59
C ALA A 36 8.13 -7.63 -14.44
N CYS A 37 8.71 -6.71 -13.67
CA CYS A 37 8.17 -5.36 -13.47
C CYS A 37 8.33 -4.49 -14.72
N GLU A 38 9.41 -4.67 -15.49
CA GLU A 38 9.59 -4.03 -16.80
C GLU A 38 8.47 -4.42 -17.77
N VAL A 39 8.21 -5.72 -17.92
CA VAL A 39 7.13 -6.22 -18.78
C VAL A 39 5.77 -5.69 -18.31
N LEU A 40 5.54 -5.64 -17.00
CA LEU A 40 4.28 -5.16 -16.44
C LEU A 40 4.11 -3.65 -16.71
N LEU A 41 5.15 -2.84 -16.48
CA LEU A 41 5.15 -1.41 -16.80
C LEU A 41 4.85 -1.17 -18.28
N HIS A 42 5.49 -1.92 -19.18
CA HIS A 42 5.25 -1.81 -20.61
C HIS A 42 3.79 -2.13 -20.98
N ARG A 43 3.17 -3.12 -20.32
CA ARG A 43 1.74 -3.42 -20.52
C ARG A 43 0.83 -2.27 -20.11
N HIS A 44 1.13 -1.59 -18.99
CA HIS A 44 0.36 -0.40 -18.59
C HIS A 44 0.51 0.72 -19.63
N GLN A 45 1.73 0.97 -20.11
CA GLN A 45 1.97 1.98 -21.15
C GLN A 45 1.23 1.66 -22.45
N GLN A 46 1.23 0.39 -22.88
CA GLN A 46 0.46 -0.06 -24.04
C GLN A 46 -1.03 0.17 -23.85
N ALA A 47 -1.59 -0.23 -22.70
CA ALA A 47 -3.00 -0.02 -22.40
C ALA A 47 -3.37 1.47 -22.42
N CYS A 48 -2.53 2.35 -21.87
CA CYS A 48 -2.72 3.79 -21.93
C CYS A 48 -2.71 4.31 -23.38
N ALA A 49 -1.78 3.83 -24.22
CA ALA A 49 -1.72 4.21 -25.63
C ALA A 49 -2.97 3.73 -26.40
N GLU A 50 -3.40 2.48 -26.19
CA GLU A 50 -4.61 1.92 -26.81
C GLU A 50 -5.86 2.70 -26.40
N LEU A 51 -5.99 3.08 -25.12
CA LEU A 51 -7.10 3.93 -24.68
C LEU A 51 -7.02 5.31 -25.32
N PHE A 52 -5.83 5.92 -25.38
CA PHE A 52 -5.63 7.23 -25.98
C PHE A 52 -6.01 7.25 -27.47
N GLU A 53 -5.68 6.19 -28.21
CA GLU A 53 -6.06 6.01 -29.61
C GLU A 53 -7.55 5.67 -29.77
N GLY A 54 -8.07 4.75 -28.95
CA GLY A 54 -9.47 4.33 -28.99
C GLY A 54 -10.45 5.46 -28.69
N PHE A 55 -10.07 6.41 -27.83
CA PHE A 55 -10.86 7.60 -27.55
C PHE A 55 -10.57 8.79 -28.47
N ALA A 56 -9.79 8.62 -29.54
CA ALA A 56 -9.40 9.72 -30.44
C ALA A 56 -10.60 10.45 -31.06
N GLU A 57 -11.68 9.74 -31.40
CA GLU A 57 -12.89 10.34 -32.01
C GLU A 57 -13.66 11.24 -31.05
N VAL A 58 -13.68 10.90 -29.76
CA VAL A 58 -14.38 11.65 -28.70
C VAL A 58 -13.48 12.74 -28.12
N ARG A 59 -12.19 12.69 -28.41
CA ARG A 59 -11.19 13.62 -27.91
C ARG A 59 -11.47 15.01 -28.47
N LEU A 60 -11.39 15.99 -27.59
CA LEU A 60 -11.59 17.38 -27.93
C LEU A 60 -10.50 17.83 -28.92
N GLN A 61 -10.90 18.08 -30.18
CA GLN A 61 -9.97 18.47 -31.26
C GLN A 61 -9.67 19.97 -31.26
N VAL A 62 -10.35 20.74 -30.42
CA VAL A 62 -10.29 22.19 -30.39
C VAL A 62 -9.71 22.64 -29.06
N ASP A 63 -8.77 23.57 -29.11
CA ASP A 63 -8.27 24.19 -27.89
C ASP A 63 -9.35 25.07 -27.26
N LEU A 64 -9.81 24.68 -26.07
CA LEU A 64 -10.75 25.47 -25.28
C LEU A 64 -10.04 26.37 -24.26
N SER A 65 -8.70 26.33 -24.17
CA SER A 65 -7.94 27.03 -23.14
C SER A 65 -8.27 28.53 -23.12
N ALA A 66 -8.32 29.19 -24.27
CA ALA A 66 -8.67 30.60 -24.36
C ALA A 66 -10.09 30.91 -23.84
N ARG A 67 -11.09 30.10 -24.22
CA ARG A 67 -12.48 30.27 -23.77
C ARG A 67 -12.63 29.99 -22.27
N VAL A 68 -11.92 29.00 -21.75
CA VAL A 68 -11.90 28.66 -20.32
C VAL A 68 -11.24 29.78 -19.52
N LEU A 69 -10.09 30.28 -19.98
CA LEU A 69 -9.36 31.39 -19.36
C LEU A 69 -10.17 32.69 -19.33
N GLU A 70 -10.95 32.97 -20.37
CA GLU A 70 -11.81 34.16 -20.43
C GLU A 70 -12.93 34.14 -19.38
N HIS A 71 -13.42 32.96 -18.98
CA HIS A 71 -14.53 32.80 -18.03
C HIS A 71 -14.05 32.38 -16.63
N LEU A 72 -12.74 32.22 -16.43
CA LEU A 72 -12.18 31.98 -15.11
C LEU A 72 -12.35 33.25 -14.28
N PRO A 73 -12.99 33.20 -13.10
CA PRO A 73 -13.07 34.35 -12.22
C PRO A 73 -11.65 34.81 -11.86
N GLU A 74 -11.46 36.12 -11.66
CA GLU A 74 -10.21 36.64 -11.12
C GLU A 74 -9.93 35.95 -9.77
N MET A 75 -9.03 34.97 -9.79
CA MET A 75 -8.57 34.32 -8.59
C MET A 75 -7.64 35.30 -7.89
N GLU A 76 -8.16 36.06 -6.92
CA GLU A 76 -7.33 36.74 -5.94
C GLU A 76 -6.50 35.67 -5.22
N HIS A 77 -5.26 35.49 -5.68
CA HIS A 77 -4.33 34.57 -5.05
C HIS A 77 -3.91 35.18 -3.73
N ASN A 78 -4.69 34.91 -2.69
CA ASN A 78 -4.30 35.25 -1.34
C ASN A 78 -3.17 34.27 -0.95
N ALA A 79 -1.95 34.60 -1.36
CA ALA A 79 -0.76 33.77 -1.18
C ALA A 79 -0.49 33.44 0.30
N ALA A 80 -1.11 34.18 1.22
CA ALA A 80 -1.14 33.88 2.65
C ALA A 80 -2.07 32.70 2.97
N GLU A 81 -3.26 32.64 2.37
CA GLU A 81 -4.25 31.59 2.57
C GLU A 81 -3.80 30.25 1.95
N ILE A 82 -3.24 30.29 0.73
CA ILE A 82 -2.68 29.10 0.07
C ILE A 82 -1.50 28.53 0.89
N ARG A 83 -0.63 29.40 1.45
CA ARG A 83 0.44 28.97 2.35
C ARG A 83 -0.09 28.40 3.66
N ALA A 84 -1.14 29.00 4.23
CA ALA A 84 -1.78 28.50 5.44
C ALA A 84 -2.36 27.09 5.21
N LEU A 85 -3.11 26.88 4.13
CA LEU A 85 -3.68 25.60 3.74
C LEU A 85 -2.61 24.52 3.50
N ASN A 86 -1.58 24.84 2.71
CA ASN A 86 -0.46 23.90 2.48
C ASN A 86 0.29 23.54 3.77
N SER A 87 0.49 24.51 4.67
CA SER A 87 1.15 24.25 5.95
C SER A 87 0.31 23.36 6.88
N SER A 88 -1.02 23.42 6.76
CA SER A 88 -1.96 22.60 7.53
C SER A 88 -2.04 21.18 6.97
N ALA A 89 -2.13 21.03 5.64
CA ALA A 89 -2.13 19.73 4.97
C ALA A 89 -0.82 18.95 5.18
N LYS A 90 0.32 19.64 5.15
CA LYS A 90 1.64 19.04 5.43
C LYS A 90 1.78 18.58 6.89
N ARG A 91 1.10 19.24 7.83
CA ARG A 91 1.09 18.87 9.25
C ARG A 91 0.17 17.68 9.55
N SER A 92 -0.99 17.57 8.89
CA SER A 92 -1.90 16.43 9.08
C SER A 92 -1.34 15.13 8.51
N ALA A 93 -0.77 15.15 7.30
CA ALA A 93 -0.20 13.95 6.66
C ALA A 93 0.99 13.35 7.42
N GLY A 94 1.83 14.19 8.06
CA GLY A 94 2.96 13.73 8.87
C GLY A 94 2.56 13.18 10.24
N HIS A 95 1.50 13.71 10.85
CA HIS A 95 1.08 13.32 12.20
C HIS A 95 0.32 11.98 12.22
N GLU A 96 -0.54 11.73 11.23
CA GLU A 96 -1.28 10.46 11.14
C GLU A 96 -0.37 9.27 10.82
N ARG A 97 0.62 9.47 9.94
CA ARG A 97 1.60 8.44 9.57
C ARG A 97 2.48 8.01 10.76
N ASN A 98 2.78 8.93 11.67
CA ASN A 98 3.60 8.66 12.86
C ASN A 98 2.83 7.85 13.94
N ARG A 99 1.52 8.11 14.11
CA ARG A 99 0.68 7.36 15.07
C ARG A 99 0.54 5.88 14.70
N TRP A 100 0.35 5.58 13.42
CA TRP A 100 0.27 4.19 12.93
C TRP A 100 1.60 3.46 13.00
N TYR A 101 2.72 4.15 12.76
CA TYR A 101 4.06 3.56 12.88
C TYR A 101 4.39 3.16 14.34
N TRP A 102 4.04 4.03 15.31
CA TRP A 102 4.17 3.72 16.75
C TRP A 102 3.27 2.56 17.20
N ALA A 103 2.04 2.49 16.70
CA ALA A 103 1.13 1.39 17.00
C ALA A 103 1.64 0.06 16.41
N ALA A 104 2.17 0.08 15.18
CA ALA A 104 2.75 -1.09 14.53
C ALA A 104 4.00 -1.62 15.27
N GLN A 105 4.77 -0.74 15.92
CA GLN A 105 5.96 -1.14 16.69
C GLN A 105 5.63 -1.91 17.99
N MET A 106 4.41 -1.76 18.52
CA MET A 106 3.95 -2.47 19.73
C MET A 106 3.37 -3.87 19.46
N VAL A 107 3.05 -4.18 18.20
CA VAL A 107 2.49 -5.48 17.78
C VAL A 107 3.38 -6.68 18.14
N PRO A 108 4.71 -6.68 17.87
CA PRO A 108 5.55 -7.82 18.22
C PRO A 108 5.66 -8.03 19.73
N ALA A 109 5.69 -6.96 20.54
CA ALA A 109 5.74 -7.07 21.99
C ALA A 109 4.42 -7.65 22.56
N ALA A 110 3.28 -7.20 22.05
CA ALA A 110 1.97 -7.73 22.44
C ALA A 110 1.83 -9.23 22.10
N ALA A 111 2.32 -9.66 20.94
CA ALA A 111 2.30 -11.07 20.54
C ALA A 111 3.09 -11.97 21.51
N VAL A 112 4.27 -11.53 21.97
CA VAL A 112 5.07 -12.27 22.95
C VAL A 112 4.35 -12.40 24.29
N VAL A 113 3.71 -11.32 24.76
CA VAL A 113 2.93 -11.33 26.00
C VAL A 113 1.74 -12.29 25.89
N ILE A 114 1.02 -12.25 24.77
CA ILE A 114 -0.10 -13.17 24.52
C ILE A 114 0.38 -14.62 24.53
N LEU A 115 1.49 -14.93 23.86
CA LEU A 115 2.06 -16.29 23.84
C LEU A 115 2.49 -16.76 25.22
N LEU A 116 3.07 -15.88 26.05
CA LEU A 116 3.44 -16.20 27.43
C LEU A 116 2.20 -16.49 28.29
N VAL A 117 1.16 -15.67 28.19
CA VAL A 117 -0.11 -15.91 28.89
C VAL A 117 -0.69 -17.24 28.46
N LEU A 118 -0.70 -17.54 27.16
CA LEU A 118 -1.21 -18.79 26.62
C LEU A 118 -0.42 -20.00 27.13
N ALA A 119 0.91 -19.92 27.15
CA ALA A 119 1.78 -20.97 27.69
C ALA A 119 1.52 -21.22 29.18
N VAL A 120 1.37 -20.15 29.98
CA VAL A 120 1.03 -20.26 31.41
C VAL A 120 -0.34 -20.90 31.61
N THR A 121 -1.34 -20.48 30.84
CA THR A 121 -2.69 -21.06 30.94
C THR A 121 -2.70 -22.54 30.58
N ILE A 122 -1.99 -22.95 29.53
CA ILE A 122 -1.86 -24.35 29.12
C ILE A 122 -1.20 -25.19 30.22
N VAL A 123 -0.10 -24.71 30.82
CA VAL A 123 0.57 -25.45 31.90
C VAL A 123 -0.30 -25.53 33.14
N SER A 124 -1.01 -24.45 33.49
CA SER A 124 -1.88 -24.42 34.67
C SER A 124 -3.12 -25.32 34.56
N GLN A 125 -3.65 -25.45 33.35
CA GLN A 125 -4.81 -26.28 33.03
C GLN A 125 -4.39 -27.66 32.52
N TRP A 126 -3.10 -27.99 32.54
CA TRP A 126 -2.61 -29.27 32.04
C TRP A 126 -3.13 -30.38 32.94
N PRO A 127 -4.01 -31.27 32.45
CA PRO A 127 -4.49 -32.39 33.25
C PRO A 127 -3.28 -33.24 33.64
N GLY A 128 -3.15 -33.53 34.93
CA GLY A 128 -2.10 -34.42 35.43
C GLY A 128 -2.09 -35.72 34.63
N ALA A 129 -0.90 -36.23 34.34
CA ALA A 129 -0.73 -37.49 33.61
C ALA A 129 -1.66 -38.56 34.21
N PRO A 130 -2.38 -39.33 33.38
CA PRO A 130 -3.20 -40.43 33.88
C PRO A 130 -2.31 -41.33 34.72
N SER A 131 -2.58 -41.37 36.03
CA SER A 131 -1.97 -42.31 36.95
C SER A 131 -2.22 -43.70 36.38
N GLY A 132 -1.13 -44.39 36.07
CA GLY A 132 -1.15 -45.60 35.26
C GLY A 132 -2.14 -46.64 35.76
N ASP A 133 -2.88 -47.20 34.82
CA ASP A 133 -3.31 -48.59 34.86
C ASP A 133 -3.00 -49.20 33.47
N PRO A 134 -1.96 -50.04 33.35
CA PRO A 134 -1.44 -50.48 32.05
C PRO A 134 -2.18 -51.73 31.53
N ASP A 135 -3.52 -51.76 31.49
CA ASP A 135 -4.18 -53.02 31.12
C ASP A 135 -5.43 -52.98 30.23
N ILE A 136 -5.83 -51.84 29.64
CA ILE A 136 -6.96 -51.88 28.69
C ILE A 136 -6.73 -50.96 27.49
N ILE A 137 -5.83 -51.38 26.59
CA ILE A 137 -5.91 -51.01 25.17
C ILE A 137 -6.74 -52.10 24.49
N GLY A 138 -8.06 -51.94 24.53
CA GLY A 138 -8.99 -52.78 23.78
C GLY A 138 -8.84 -52.55 22.28
N VAL A 139 -7.99 -53.32 21.62
CA VAL A 139 -7.95 -53.41 20.16
C VAL A 139 -9.15 -54.27 19.72
N VAL A 140 -10.20 -53.62 19.23
CA VAL A 140 -11.28 -54.31 18.52
C VAL A 140 -10.79 -54.59 17.09
N THR A 141 -10.29 -55.79 16.85
CA THR A 141 -10.13 -56.29 15.47
C THR A 141 -11.48 -56.82 14.98
N GLN A 142 -12.12 -56.12 14.05
CA GLN A 142 -13.26 -56.66 13.31
C GLN A 142 -12.81 -57.81 12.39
N ARG A 143 -13.61 -58.87 12.34
CA ARG A 143 -13.52 -59.95 11.35
C ARG A 143 -14.87 -60.07 10.66
#